data_AF-A7RLB6-F1
#
_entry.id   AF-A7RLB6-F1
#
_cell.length_a   1.000
_cell.length_b   1.000
_cell.length_c   1.000
_cell.angle_alpha   90.00
_cell.angle_beta   90.00
_cell.angle_gamma   90.00
#
_symmetry.space_group_name_H-M   'P 1'
#
loop_
_entity.id
_entity.type
_entity.pdbx_description
1 polymer ?
#
loop_
_entity_poly.entity_id
_entity_poly.type
_entity_poly.pdbx_seq_one_letter_code
_entity_poly.pdbx_strand_id
1 'polypeptide(L)'
;MSCVWVSGELELSHVWVSGELELSCVWVSGELELSRVWVSGELELSHAWVSDELELSHVWFTGEIELPHVRVSGQLKLSHVWFSGELEMSRVRVSGELEMSRVWVSEELELSHVWVSGGIELSHVWLSHVWVSGELKMSCVWVSGELELSHVWVSGELELSHVWVSGELEMSRVWVSGELELSHVWVSGELELSHVWFTGEIELPHVWVSGQLKLSHVWFSGELEMSRVRVSGELEMSRVRVSEELELSHVWVSGGIELSHVWLSHVWVSGELKMSCVWVSGELELSHVWVSGELELSHVWVSGELELSRVWVSGELELSHVWVSGELELSHVWVSGELELSHVWVSGELELSRVRVSGELELSHVWVSGELELSLVWVSGELELSRVRVSGELKLSRVRIAGSSSVPSSELAGLHYELIDCQT
;
A
#
# COMPACT_ATOMS: atom_id res chain seq x y z
N MET A 1 17.97 -7.13 -45.02
CA MET A 1 18.59 -6.51 -43.84
C MET A 1 19.71 -5.59 -44.30
N SER A 2 19.38 -4.32 -44.51
CA SER A 2 20.36 -3.26 -44.70
C SER A 2 20.60 -2.64 -43.32
N CYS A 3 21.78 -2.82 -42.74
CA CYS A 3 22.14 -2.10 -41.52
C CYS A 3 22.37 -0.63 -41.88
N VAL A 4 21.75 0.28 -41.14
CA VAL A 4 21.95 1.72 -41.32
C VAL A 4 22.95 2.19 -40.28
N TRP A 5 24.06 2.76 -40.74
CA TRP A 5 25.10 3.32 -39.89
C TRP A 5 25.15 4.83 -40.10
N VAL A 6 24.84 5.58 -39.05
CA VAL A 6 24.96 7.03 -39.00
C VAL A 6 26.08 7.38 -38.03
N SER A 7 27.12 8.04 -38.55
CA SER A 7 28.20 8.60 -37.73
C SER A 7 27.85 10.04 -37.33
N GLY A 8 27.68 10.29 -36.04
CA GLY A 8 27.28 11.59 -35.48
C GLY A 8 25.78 11.70 -35.20
N GLU A 9 25.28 12.93 -35.15
CA GLU A 9 23.88 13.25 -34.89
C GLU A 9 22.99 12.90 -36.10
N LEU A 10 21.82 12.31 -35.83
CA LEU A 10 20.75 12.08 -36.80
C LEU A 10 19.52 12.86 -36.35
N GLU A 11 19.27 14.00 -37.00
CA GLU A 11 18.04 14.79 -36.79
C GLU A 11 17.07 14.54 -37.95
N LEU A 12 15.85 14.15 -37.62
CA LEU A 12 14.73 14.14 -38.56
C LEU A 12 13.66 15.11 -38.06
N SER A 13 13.59 16.26 -38.73
CA SER A 13 12.63 17.31 -38.40
C SER A 13 11.61 17.53 -39.53
N HIS A 14 10.35 17.76 -39.16
CA HIS A 14 9.25 18.06 -40.10
C HIS A 14 9.01 16.99 -41.17
N VAL A 15 9.03 15.73 -40.76
CA VAL A 15 8.88 14.59 -41.67
C VAL A 15 7.46 14.03 -41.63
N TRP A 16 6.88 13.76 -42.80
CA TRP A 16 5.69 12.94 -42.92
C TRP A 16 6.06 11.63 -43.60
N VAL A 17 5.93 10.52 -42.85
CA VAL A 17 6.05 9.16 -43.38
C VAL A 17 4.64 8.58 -43.55
N SER A 18 4.32 8.17 -44.78
CA SER A 18 3.07 7.48 -45.09
C SER A 18 3.34 6.00 -45.34
N GLY A 19 2.79 5.13 -44.49
CA GLY A 19 2.96 3.67 -44.55
C GLY A 19 3.74 3.09 -43.37
N GLU A 20 3.98 1.78 -43.40
CA GLU A 20 4.81 1.06 -42.45
C GLU A 20 6.27 1.55 -42.55
N LEU A 21 6.89 1.80 -41.40
CA LEU A 21 8.29 2.18 -41.27
C LEU A 21 9.04 1.14 -40.43
N GLU A 22 9.64 0.17 -41.10
CA GLU A 22 10.54 -0.78 -40.45
C GLU A 22 11.99 -0.28 -40.54
N LEU A 23 12.60 0.00 -39.39
CA LEU A 23 14.03 0.29 -39.29
C LEU A 23 14.71 -0.79 -38.45
N SER A 24 15.30 -1.76 -39.14
CA SER A 24 16.08 -2.82 -38.53
C SER A 24 17.58 -2.52 -38.57
N CYS A 25 18.28 -2.81 -37.46
CA CYS A 25 19.73 -2.69 -37.34
C CYS A 25 20.25 -1.25 -37.60
N VAL A 26 19.73 -0.29 -36.83
CA VAL A 26 20.15 1.11 -36.86
C VAL A 26 21.25 1.35 -35.82
N TRP A 27 22.34 1.99 -36.25
CA TRP A 27 23.44 2.39 -35.38
C TRP A 27 23.67 3.90 -35.54
N VAL A 28 23.41 4.65 -34.47
CA VAL A 28 23.69 6.09 -34.38
C VAL A 28 24.79 6.29 -33.36
N SER A 29 25.93 6.83 -33.80
CA SER A 29 27.08 7.08 -32.94
C SER A 29 27.04 8.45 -32.24
N GLY A 30 25.87 9.09 -32.23
CA GLY A 30 25.61 10.40 -31.67
C GLY A 30 24.18 10.45 -31.13
N GLU A 31 23.59 11.64 -31.11
CA GLU A 31 22.18 11.85 -30.75
C GLU A 31 21.25 11.45 -31.91
N LEU A 32 20.09 10.88 -31.59
CA LEU A 32 19.01 10.63 -32.53
C LEU A 32 17.80 11.46 -32.08
N GLU A 33 17.51 12.53 -32.82
CA GLU A 33 16.37 13.42 -32.54
C GLU A 33 15.31 13.26 -33.64
N LEU A 34 14.09 12.90 -33.27
CA LEU A 34 12.91 13.01 -34.12
C LEU A 34 12.04 14.15 -33.61
N SER A 35 11.94 15.24 -34.39
CA SER A 35 11.14 16.40 -34.02
C SER A 35 10.04 16.69 -35.04
N ARG A 36 8.80 16.87 -34.58
CA ARG A 36 7.65 17.21 -35.46
C ARG A 36 7.47 16.19 -36.59
N VAL A 37 7.50 14.91 -36.24
CA VAL A 37 7.34 13.81 -37.18
C VAL A 37 5.91 13.28 -37.12
N TRP A 38 5.34 12.99 -38.30
CA TRP A 38 4.06 12.31 -38.42
C TRP A 38 4.25 10.98 -39.16
N VAL A 39 3.91 9.87 -38.52
CA VAL A 39 3.94 8.53 -39.11
C VAL A 39 2.53 7.97 -39.11
N SER A 40 2.02 7.67 -40.31
CA SER A 40 0.63 7.23 -40.48
C SER A 40 0.43 5.70 -40.50
N GLY A 41 1.46 4.91 -40.23
CA GLY A 41 1.44 3.45 -40.22
C GLY A 41 2.21 2.88 -39.03
N GLU A 42 2.42 1.57 -39.01
CA GLU A 42 3.19 0.87 -37.98
C GLU A 42 4.67 1.29 -38.01
N LEU A 43 5.27 1.45 -36.82
CA LEU A 43 6.70 1.73 -36.67
C LEU A 43 7.35 0.57 -35.91
N GLU A 44 8.26 -0.13 -36.57
CA GLU A 44 9.14 -1.10 -35.90
C GLU A 44 10.58 -0.57 -35.90
N LEU A 45 11.14 -0.30 -34.71
CA LEU A 45 12.56 0.00 -34.54
C LEU A 45 13.26 -1.17 -33.86
N SER A 46 13.68 -2.15 -34.65
CA SER A 46 14.34 -3.35 -34.14
C SER A 46 15.87 -3.24 -34.16
N HIS A 47 16.50 -3.67 -33.06
CA HIS A 47 17.95 -3.70 -32.91
C HIS A 47 18.64 -2.34 -33.12
N ALA A 48 18.04 -1.27 -32.58
CA ALA A 48 18.59 0.08 -32.63
C ALA A 48 19.62 0.32 -31.50
N TRP A 49 20.71 0.99 -31.84
CA TRP A 49 21.75 1.41 -30.89
C TRP A 49 22.03 2.90 -31.07
N VAL A 50 21.85 3.64 -29.98
CA VAL A 50 22.17 5.07 -29.87
C VAL A 50 23.21 5.24 -28.78
N SER A 51 24.36 5.84 -29.11
CA SER A 51 25.45 5.99 -28.14
C SER A 51 25.21 7.14 -27.16
N ASP A 52 24.47 8.17 -27.54
CA ASP A 52 24.22 9.34 -26.69
C ASP A 52 22.73 9.42 -26.34
N GLU A 53 22.00 10.45 -26.79
CA GLU A 53 20.59 10.65 -26.44
C GLU A 53 19.64 10.21 -27.58
N LEU A 54 18.52 9.57 -27.22
CA LEU A 54 17.37 9.35 -28.11
C LEU A 54 16.24 10.27 -27.66
N GLU A 55 15.91 11.29 -28.47
CA GLU A 55 14.83 12.22 -28.19
C GLU A 55 13.73 12.14 -29.26
N LEU A 56 12.50 11.88 -28.81
CA LEU A 56 11.30 12.05 -29.63
C LEU A 56 10.52 13.26 -29.11
N SER A 57 10.44 14.31 -29.92
CA SER A 57 9.74 15.55 -29.58
C SER A 57 8.62 15.88 -30.58
N HIS A 58 7.40 16.13 -30.10
CA HIS A 58 6.26 16.48 -30.96
C HIS A 58 5.99 15.44 -32.07
N VAL A 59 5.93 14.16 -31.72
CA VAL A 59 5.77 13.07 -32.69
C VAL A 59 4.35 12.51 -32.63
N TRP A 60 3.76 12.24 -33.79
CA TRP A 60 2.44 11.62 -33.92
C TRP A 60 2.55 10.31 -34.69
N PHE A 61 2.04 9.24 -34.07
CA PHE A 61 1.92 7.92 -34.65
C PHE A 61 0.47 7.49 -34.65
N THR A 62 0.01 7.01 -35.80
CA THR A 62 -1.38 6.53 -35.94
C THR A 62 -1.51 5.00 -35.99
N GLY A 63 -0.41 4.26 -35.87
CA GLY A 63 -0.38 2.79 -35.84
C GLY A 63 0.33 2.28 -34.58
N GLU A 64 0.49 0.96 -34.50
CA GLU A 64 1.24 0.28 -33.45
C GLU A 64 2.73 0.61 -33.53
N ILE A 65 3.40 0.61 -32.39
CA ILE A 65 4.84 0.83 -32.30
C ILE A 65 5.50 -0.24 -31.47
N GLU A 66 6.50 -0.85 -32.10
CA GLU A 66 7.34 -1.82 -31.45
C GLU A 66 8.79 -1.32 -31.41
N LEU A 67 9.37 -1.26 -30.21
CA LEU A 67 10.76 -0.90 -29.98
C LEU A 67 11.57 -2.09 -29.42
N PRO A 68 11.69 -3.23 -30.14
CA PRO A 68 12.38 -4.38 -29.62
C PRO A 68 13.90 -4.20 -29.70
N HIS A 69 14.60 -4.56 -28.63
CA HIS A 69 16.06 -4.58 -28.57
C HIS A 69 16.73 -3.21 -28.79
N VAL A 70 16.14 -2.14 -28.28
CA VAL A 70 16.73 -0.80 -28.30
C VAL A 70 17.77 -0.64 -27.20
N ARG A 71 18.93 -0.05 -27.53
CA ARG A 71 19.95 0.33 -26.55
C ARG A 71 20.30 1.81 -26.69
N VAL A 72 20.19 2.53 -25.59
CA VAL A 72 20.57 3.94 -25.47
C VAL A 72 21.63 4.05 -24.37
N SER A 73 22.82 4.57 -24.70
CA SER A 73 23.89 4.69 -23.69
C SER A 73 23.83 6.01 -22.91
N GLY A 74 23.10 7.02 -23.39
CA GLY A 74 22.70 8.22 -22.65
C GLY A 74 21.25 8.16 -22.19
N GLN A 75 20.50 9.23 -22.44
CA GLN A 75 19.10 9.39 -22.02
C GLN A 75 18.11 9.01 -23.13
N LEU A 76 16.97 8.45 -22.75
CA LEU A 76 15.82 8.23 -23.63
C LEU A 76 14.71 9.19 -23.22
N LYS A 77 14.38 10.15 -24.09
CA LYS A 77 13.37 11.17 -23.81
C LYS A 77 12.22 11.10 -24.81
N LEU A 78 11.01 10.96 -24.28
CA LEU A 78 9.78 11.10 -25.04
C LEU A 78 9.03 12.33 -24.55
N SER A 79 8.86 13.32 -25.42
CA SER A 79 8.24 14.60 -25.10
C SER A 79 7.19 14.99 -26.13
N HIS A 80 5.94 15.20 -25.70
CA HIS A 80 4.84 15.52 -26.63
C HIS A 80 4.66 14.46 -27.72
N VAL A 81 4.56 13.21 -27.32
CA VAL A 81 4.38 12.10 -28.27
C VAL A 81 2.93 11.62 -28.20
N TRP A 82 2.34 11.30 -29.34
CA TRP A 82 1.00 10.71 -29.43
C TRP A 82 1.05 9.40 -30.18
N PHE A 83 0.55 8.35 -29.54
CA PHE A 83 0.35 7.02 -30.07
C PHE A 83 -1.15 6.75 -30.13
N SER A 84 -1.68 6.50 -31.33
CA SER A 84 -3.08 6.09 -31.50
C SER A 84 -3.29 4.58 -31.52
N GLY A 85 -2.24 3.79 -31.33
CA GLY A 85 -2.29 2.33 -31.15
C GLY A 85 -1.45 1.93 -29.94
N GLU A 86 -1.09 0.65 -29.87
CA GLU A 86 -0.22 0.09 -28.83
C GLU A 86 1.22 0.61 -28.92
N LEU A 87 1.86 0.79 -27.76
CA LEU A 87 3.30 1.05 -27.65
C LEU A 87 3.95 -0.09 -26.86
N GLU A 88 4.71 -0.93 -27.56
CA GLU A 88 5.50 -2.00 -26.95
C GLU A 88 6.98 -1.62 -26.93
N MET A 89 7.58 -1.64 -25.74
CA MET A 89 9.02 -1.54 -25.55
C MET A 89 9.55 -2.81 -24.91
N SER A 90 10.09 -3.70 -25.74
CA SER A 90 10.65 -4.96 -25.27
C SER A 90 12.18 -4.99 -25.32
N ARG A 91 12.80 -5.41 -24.22
CA ARG A 91 14.28 -5.56 -24.08
C ARG A 91 15.04 -4.26 -24.31
N VAL A 92 14.49 -3.15 -23.84
CA VAL A 92 15.12 -1.83 -23.91
C VAL A 92 16.18 -1.69 -22.81
N ARG A 93 17.34 -1.14 -23.15
CA ARG A 93 18.39 -0.81 -22.18
C ARG A 93 18.77 0.66 -22.30
N VAL A 94 18.56 1.41 -21.23
CA VAL A 94 18.96 2.81 -21.11
C VAL A 94 20.02 2.91 -20.03
N SER A 95 21.20 3.44 -20.37
CA SER A 95 22.27 3.59 -19.37
C SER A 95 22.13 4.88 -18.55
N GLY A 96 21.48 5.91 -19.09
CA GLY A 96 21.06 7.11 -18.37
C GLY A 96 19.63 6.99 -17.85
N GLU A 97 18.87 8.08 -17.97
CA GLU A 97 17.47 8.19 -17.55
C GLU A 97 16.50 7.89 -18.70
N LEU A 98 15.34 7.34 -18.35
CA LEU A 98 14.20 7.20 -19.24
C LEU A 98 13.14 8.20 -18.77
N GLU A 99 12.89 9.23 -19.57
CA GLU A 99 11.91 10.26 -19.29
C GLU A 99 10.77 10.15 -20.30
N MET A 100 9.54 10.01 -19.81
CA MET A 100 8.35 10.21 -20.65
C MET A 100 7.53 11.34 -20.07
N SER A 101 7.54 12.47 -20.77
CA SER A 101 6.70 13.61 -20.45
C SER A 101 5.72 13.83 -21.59
N ARG A 102 4.44 14.02 -21.26
CA ARG A 102 3.44 14.37 -22.29
C ARG A 102 3.35 13.32 -23.44
N VAL A 103 3.32 12.04 -23.10
CA VAL A 103 3.11 10.89 -24.02
C VAL A 103 1.68 10.32 -24.00
N TRP A 104 0.86 10.50 -25.03
CA TRP A 104 -0.48 9.89 -25.11
C TRP A 104 -0.44 8.50 -25.75
N VAL A 105 -1.12 7.49 -25.18
CA VAL A 105 -1.29 6.14 -25.75
C VAL A 105 -2.77 5.77 -25.75
N SER A 106 -3.42 5.71 -26.90
CA SER A 106 -4.86 5.41 -26.89
C SER A 106 -5.19 3.94 -26.64
N GLU A 107 -4.23 3.02 -26.66
CA GLU A 107 -4.49 1.60 -26.38
C GLU A 107 -3.62 1.16 -25.20
N GLU A 108 -2.69 0.24 -25.42
CA GLU A 108 -1.83 -0.35 -24.38
C GLU A 108 -0.42 0.24 -24.41
N LEU A 109 0.17 0.43 -23.23
CA LEU A 109 1.58 0.74 -23.05
C LEU A 109 2.24 -0.43 -22.32
N GLU A 110 3.07 -1.18 -23.03
CA GLU A 110 3.80 -2.31 -22.46
C GLU A 110 5.31 -2.02 -22.41
N LEU A 111 5.87 -2.08 -21.20
CA LEU A 111 7.31 -2.06 -20.96
C LEU A 111 7.74 -3.44 -20.45
N SER A 112 8.36 -4.26 -21.30
CA SER A 112 8.81 -5.60 -20.94
C SER A 112 10.33 -5.76 -21.03
N HIS A 113 10.94 -6.32 -19.99
CA HIS A 113 12.39 -6.50 -19.91
C HIS A 113 13.20 -5.21 -20.09
N VAL A 114 12.76 -4.13 -19.44
CA VAL A 114 13.44 -2.84 -19.50
C VAL A 114 14.50 -2.73 -18.41
N TRP A 115 15.71 -2.32 -18.79
CA TRP A 115 16.79 -2.00 -17.86
C TRP A 115 17.13 -0.52 -17.97
N VAL A 116 17.04 0.20 -16.85
CA VAL A 116 17.47 1.59 -16.75
C VAL A 116 18.48 1.72 -15.62
N SER A 117 19.71 2.17 -15.91
CA SER A 117 20.68 2.38 -14.83
C SER A 117 20.57 3.76 -14.15
N GLY A 118 19.94 4.74 -14.78
CA GLY A 118 19.47 5.95 -14.11
C GLY A 118 18.10 5.75 -13.46
N GLY A 119 17.31 6.82 -13.43
CA GLY A 119 15.90 6.78 -13.03
C GLY A 119 14.95 6.63 -14.21
N ILE A 120 13.72 6.25 -13.89
CA ILE A 120 12.57 6.33 -14.79
C ILE A 120 11.65 7.41 -14.25
N GLU A 121 11.44 8.48 -15.02
CA GLU A 121 10.50 9.55 -14.67
C GLU A 121 9.34 9.56 -15.65
N LEU A 122 8.13 9.35 -15.13
CA LEU A 122 6.87 9.55 -15.85
C LEU A 122 6.12 10.71 -15.16
N SER A 123 6.18 11.93 -15.73
CA SER A 123 5.66 13.14 -15.07
C SER A 123 4.78 14.06 -15.92
N HIS A 124 3.95 14.87 -15.24
CA HIS A 124 3.02 15.87 -15.79
C HIS A 124 1.93 15.34 -16.72
N VAL A 125 0.93 14.73 -16.08
CA VAL A 125 -0.13 13.97 -16.74
C VAL A 125 -1.52 14.54 -16.32
N TRP A 126 -2.17 15.22 -17.28
CA TRP A 126 -3.41 16.05 -17.21
C TRP A 126 -3.28 17.45 -16.56
N LEU A 127 -3.51 18.59 -17.22
CA LEU A 127 -4.02 18.94 -18.56
C LEU A 127 -3.03 18.60 -19.69
N SER A 128 -3.46 17.68 -20.55
CA SER A 128 -3.16 17.50 -21.98
C SER A 128 -2.36 16.33 -22.54
N HIS A 129 -1.49 15.55 -21.87
CA HIS A 129 -0.62 14.68 -22.70
C HIS A 129 -0.10 13.31 -22.22
N VAL A 130 -0.49 12.63 -21.12
CA VAL A 130 -0.41 11.13 -21.09
C VAL A 130 -1.76 10.57 -20.71
N TRP A 131 -2.25 9.65 -21.49
CA TRP A 131 -3.52 8.98 -21.28
C TRP A 131 -3.25 7.59 -21.82
N VAL A 132 -3.36 6.57 -20.98
CA VAL A 132 -3.43 5.18 -21.45
C VAL A 132 -4.90 4.81 -21.43
N SER A 133 -5.50 4.66 -22.61
CA SER A 133 -6.94 4.43 -22.70
C SER A 133 -7.29 2.97 -22.38
N GLY A 134 -6.33 2.06 -22.59
CA GLY A 134 -6.35 0.68 -22.13
C GLY A 134 -5.47 0.47 -20.90
N GLU A 135 -4.52 -0.45 -21.02
CA GLU A 135 -3.73 -1.03 -19.93
C GLU A 135 -2.30 -0.50 -19.91
N LEU A 136 -1.75 -0.27 -18.71
CA LEU A 136 -0.34 0.04 -18.50
C LEU A 136 0.33 -1.17 -17.83
N LYS A 137 1.19 -1.86 -18.57
CA LYS A 137 1.90 -3.06 -18.09
C LYS A 137 3.40 -2.80 -18.03
N MET A 138 3.99 -3.03 -16.87
CA MET A 138 5.45 -3.07 -16.72
C MET A 138 5.87 -4.41 -16.15
N SER A 139 6.57 -5.20 -16.96
CA SER A 139 7.02 -6.53 -16.58
C SER A 139 8.54 -6.66 -16.67
N CYS A 140 9.15 -7.24 -15.63
CA CYS A 140 10.60 -7.44 -15.57
C CYS A 140 11.41 -6.14 -15.76
N VAL A 141 11.06 -5.07 -15.04
CA VAL A 141 11.72 -3.77 -15.11
C VAL A 141 12.74 -3.61 -13.99
N TRP A 142 14.00 -3.32 -14.33
CA TRP A 142 15.06 -3.07 -13.36
C TRP A 142 15.54 -1.61 -13.48
N VAL A 143 15.41 -0.88 -12.37
CA VAL A 143 15.80 0.53 -12.23
C VAL A 143 16.84 0.62 -11.14
N SER A 144 18.05 1.11 -11.44
CA SER A 144 19.03 1.34 -10.36
C SER A 144 18.92 2.70 -9.67
N GLY A 145 18.22 3.65 -10.27
CA GLY A 145 17.83 4.92 -9.64
C GLY A 145 16.43 4.88 -9.04
N GLU A 146 15.72 5.99 -9.18
CA GLU A 146 14.33 6.21 -8.74
C GLU A 146 13.34 5.84 -9.87
N LEU A 147 12.17 5.34 -9.49
CA LEU A 147 11.04 5.14 -10.40
C LEU A 147 9.88 6.02 -9.92
N GLU A 148 9.62 7.09 -10.66
CA GLU A 148 8.60 8.08 -10.32
C GLU A 148 7.44 8.03 -11.32
N LEU A 149 6.23 7.79 -10.81
CA LEU A 149 4.97 7.90 -11.52
C LEU A 149 4.18 9.06 -10.96
N SER A 150 4.34 10.24 -11.55
CA SER A 150 3.57 11.42 -11.13
C SER A 150 2.48 11.77 -12.13
N HIS A 151 1.31 12.11 -11.60
CA HIS A 151 0.15 12.59 -12.33
C HIS A 151 -0.55 11.57 -13.26
N VAL A 152 -0.22 10.29 -13.22
CA VAL A 152 -0.65 9.30 -14.23
C VAL A 152 -2.17 9.04 -14.23
N TRP A 153 -2.80 8.95 -15.42
CA TRP A 153 -4.18 8.48 -15.57
C TRP A 153 -4.23 7.22 -16.45
N VAL A 154 -4.78 6.13 -15.92
CA VAL A 154 -5.01 4.87 -16.63
C VAL A 154 -6.51 4.59 -16.60
N SER A 155 -7.15 4.41 -17.76
CA SER A 155 -8.58 4.05 -17.76
C SER A 155 -8.86 2.55 -17.64
N GLY A 156 -7.89 1.70 -17.99
CA GLY A 156 -7.92 0.26 -17.75
C GLY A 156 -7.11 -0.15 -16.52
N GLU A 157 -6.37 -1.24 -16.65
CA GLU A 157 -5.58 -1.87 -15.59
C GLU A 157 -4.16 -1.28 -15.51
N LEU A 158 -3.61 -1.23 -14.30
CA LEU A 158 -2.20 -0.91 -14.05
C LEU A 158 -1.52 -2.12 -13.42
N GLU A 159 -0.64 -2.78 -14.17
CA GLU A 159 0.10 -3.96 -13.70
C GLU A 159 1.60 -3.65 -13.64
N LEU A 160 2.20 -3.75 -12.45
CA LEU A 160 3.66 -3.77 -12.29
C LEU A 160 4.07 -5.14 -11.72
N SER A 161 4.65 -5.98 -12.59
CA SER A 161 5.08 -7.33 -12.22
C SER A 161 6.59 -7.50 -12.36
N HIS A 162 7.23 -8.11 -11.34
CA HIS A 162 8.68 -8.32 -11.32
C HIS A 162 9.51 -7.04 -11.48
N VAL A 163 9.18 -6.00 -10.70
CA VAL A 163 9.89 -4.72 -10.72
C VAL A 163 10.94 -4.65 -9.62
N TRP A 164 12.17 -4.27 -9.98
CA TRP A 164 13.31 -4.08 -9.08
C TRP A 164 13.79 -2.64 -9.13
N VAL A 165 13.61 -1.91 -8.03
CA VAL A 165 14.07 -0.53 -7.87
C VAL A 165 15.11 -0.48 -6.76
N SER A 166 16.34 -0.06 -7.06
CA SER A 166 17.35 0.12 -6.00
C SER A 166 17.28 1.47 -5.28
N GLY A 167 16.67 2.49 -5.89
CA GLY A 167 16.34 3.75 -5.25
C GLY A 167 14.94 3.75 -4.62
N GLU A 168 14.21 4.83 -4.85
CA GLU A 168 12.85 5.07 -4.36
C GLU A 168 11.81 4.77 -5.46
N LEU A 169 10.62 4.30 -5.04
CA LEU A 169 9.46 4.15 -5.90
C LEU A 169 8.38 5.13 -5.42
N GLU A 170 8.14 6.20 -6.17
CA GLU A 170 7.09 7.18 -5.85
C GLU A 170 5.96 7.08 -6.87
N MET A 171 4.72 6.98 -6.39
CA MET A 171 3.54 7.27 -7.20
C MET A 171 2.74 8.40 -6.58
N SER A 172 2.66 9.54 -7.28
CA SER A 172 1.96 10.71 -6.79
C SER A 172 0.88 11.18 -7.76
N ARG A 173 -0.34 11.44 -7.26
CA ARG A 173 -1.47 11.93 -8.09
C ARG A 173 -1.84 10.97 -9.23
N VAL A 174 -1.85 9.68 -8.94
CA VAL A 174 -2.23 8.65 -9.92
C VAL A 174 -3.73 8.36 -9.83
N TRP A 175 -4.38 8.19 -10.98
CA TRP A 175 -5.77 7.78 -11.10
C TRP A 175 -5.86 6.55 -11.99
N VAL A 176 -6.43 5.46 -11.48
CA VAL A 176 -6.68 4.24 -12.26
C VAL A 176 -8.17 3.90 -12.14
N SER A 177 -8.88 3.80 -13.26
CA SER A 177 -10.29 3.40 -13.22
C SER A 177 -10.54 1.89 -13.24
N GLY A 178 -9.54 1.08 -13.60
CA GLY A 178 -9.56 -0.39 -13.49
C GLY A 178 -8.85 -0.91 -12.24
N GLU A 179 -8.28 -2.11 -12.36
CA GLU A 179 -7.56 -2.84 -11.32
C GLU A 179 -6.10 -2.36 -11.21
N LEU A 180 -5.51 -2.49 -10.01
CA LEU A 180 -4.08 -2.32 -9.78
C LEU A 180 -3.49 -3.63 -9.25
N GLU A 181 -2.50 -4.16 -9.96
CA GLU A 181 -1.68 -5.27 -9.47
C GLU A 181 -0.22 -4.83 -9.34
N LEU A 182 0.34 -4.89 -8.13
CA LEU A 182 1.79 -4.75 -7.90
C LEU A 182 2.34 -6.06 -7.35
N SER A 183 2.77 -6.95 -8.24
CA SER A 183 3.23 -8.29 -7.88
C SER A 183 4.75 -8.43 -8.00
N HIS A 184 5.37 -9.06 -6.99
CA HIS A 184 6.82 -9.30 -6.96
C HIS A 184 7.69 -8.04 -7.09
N VAL A 185 7.29 -6.97 -6.40
CA VAL A 185 8.04 -5.71 -6.37
C VAL A 185 9.08 -5.72 -5.25
N TRP A 186 10.33 -5.41 -5.59
CA TRP A 186 11.38 -5.13 -4.61
C TRP A 186 11.87 -3.69 -4.74
N VAL A 187 11.81 -2.95 -3.64
CA VAL A 187 12.34 -1.58 -3.51
C VAL A 187 13.37 -1.56 -2.40
N SER A 188 14.62 -1.15 -2.68
CA SER A 188 15.60 -1.03 -1.60
C SER A 188 15.54 0.29 -0.83
N GLY A 189 15.04 1.37 -1.43
CA GLY A 189 14.75 2.63 -0.77
C GLY A 189 13.35 2.70 -0.19
N GLU A 190 12.70 3.84 -0.37
CA GLU A 190 11.32 4.12 0.06
C GLU A 190 10.32 3.77 -1.04
N LEU A 191 9.14 3.30 -0.63
CA LEU A 191 7.96 3.17 -1.49
C LEU A 191 6.90 4.14 -0.99
N GLU A 192 6.56 5.15 -1.79
CA GLU A 192 5.53 6.15 -1.45
C GLU A 192 4.41 6.15 -2.49
N LEU A 193 3.16 5.99 -2.02
CA LEU A 193 1.96 6.27 -2.81
C LEU A 193 1.23 7.47 -2.17
N SER A 194 1.12 8.58 -2.91
CA SER A 194 0.47 9.81 -2.42
C SER A 194 -0.61 10.31 -3.38
N HIS A 195 -1.77 10.71 -2.84
CA HIS A 195 -2.89 11.22 -3.64
C HIS A 195 -3.34 10.28 -4.77
N VAL A 196 -3.54 9.01 -4.45
CA VAL A 196 -3.88 8.01 -5.46
C VAL A 196 -5.36 7.62 -5.37
N TRP A 197 -6.02 7.51 -6.51
CA TRP A 197 -7.42 7.10 -6.61
C TRP A 197 -7.55 5.88 -7.51
N PHE A 198 -8.16 4.83 -6.98
CA PHE A 198 -8.51 3.62 -7.72
C PHE A 198 -10.00 3.37 -7.63
N THR A 199 -10.60 2.96 -8.75
CA THR A 199 -12.00 2.52 -8.75
C THR A 199 -12.22 1.00 -8.79
N GLY A 200 -11.20 0.21 -9.14
CA GLY A 200 -11.25 -1.26 -9.12
C GLY A 200 -10.63 -1.92 -7.88
N GLU A 201 -10.42 -3.23 -7.98
CA GLU A 201 -9.72 -4.08 -6.99
C GLU A 201 -8.21 -3.81 -7.01
N ILE A 202 -7.55 -4.04 -5.87
CA ILE A 202 -6.10 -3.82 -5.73
C ILE A 202 -5.44 -4.99 -5.03
N GLU A 203 -4.42 -5.53 -5.70
CA GLU A 203 -3.63 -6.61 -5.17
C GLU A 203 -2.15 -6.21 -5.07
N LEU A 204 -1.59 -6.32 -3.86
CA LEU A 204 -0.16 -6.07 -3.58
C LEU A 204 0.55 -7.33 -3.06
N PRO A 205 0.62 -8.43 -3.83
CA PRO A 205 1.28 -9.65 -3.37
C PRO A 205 2.80 -9.56 -3.50
N HIS A 206 3.51 -10.07 -2.49
CA HIS A 206 4.96 -10.24 -2.54
C HIS A 206 5.77 -8.94 -2.69
N VAL A 207 5.35 -7.87 -2.00
CA VAL A 207 6.09 -6.59 -1.96
C VAL A 207 7.14 -6.58 -0.85
N TRP A 208 8.39 -6.32 -1.20
CA TRP A 208 9.49 -6.19 -0.23
C TRP A 208 10.13 -4.80 -0.34
N VAL A 209 10.10 -4.06 0.77
CA VAL A 209 10.68 -2.72 0.90
C VAL A 209 11.73 -2.76 2.00
N SER A 210 13.00 -2.42 1.70
CA SER A 210 14.01 -2.32 2.78
C SER A 210 14.04 -0.96 3.50
N GLY A 211 13.48 0.10 2.90
CA GLY A 211 13.24 1.37 3.56
C GLY A 211 11.85 1.47 4.18
N GLN A 212 11.20 2.62 3.98
CA GLN A 212 9.85 2.92 4.46
C GLN A 212 8.79 2.64 3.39
N LEU A 213 7.60 2.20 3.80
CA LEU A 213 6.42 2.09 2.95
C LEU A 213 5.38 3.10 3.43
N LYS A 214 5.08 4.12 2.61
CA LYS A 214 4.14 5.20 2.93
C LYS A 214 2.97 5.22 1.96
N LEU A 215 1.76 5.15 2.50
CA LEU A 215 0.50 5.36 1.77
C LEU A 215 -0.20 6.59 2.37
N SER A 216 -0.36 7.65 1.58
CA SER A 216 -1.00 8.88 2.04
C SER A 216 -2.08 9.37 1.07
N HIS A 217 -3.25 9.74 1.61
CA HIS A 217 -4.36 10.24 0.79
C HIS A 217 -4.76 9.29 -0.34
N VAL A 218 -4.91 8.01 -0.02
CA VAL A 218 -5.27 7.00 -1.01
C VAL A 218 -6.75 6.65 -0.87
N TRP A 219 -7.48 6.65 -1.98
CA TRP A 219 -8.88 6.24 -2.03
C TRP A 219 -9.03 5.04 -2.95
N PHE A 220 -9.69 4.02 -2.42
CA PHE A 220 -10.01 2.77 -3.08
C PHE A 220 -11.52 2.59 -3.06
N SER A 221 -12.16 2.41 -4.22
CA SER A 221 -13.59 2.06 -4.24
C SER A 221 -13.90 0.56 -4.27
N GLY A 222 -12.92 -0.31 -4.53
CA GLY A 222 -13.03 -1.76 -4.43
C GLY A 222 -12.32 -2.34 -3.20
N GLU A 223 -12.08 -3.65 -3.23
CA GLU A 223 -11.28 -4.39 -2.23
C GLU A 223 -9.78 -4.08 -2.37
N LEU A 224 -9.05 -4.07 -1.24
CA LEU A 224 -7.60 -3.94 -1.19
C LEU A 224 -7.00 -5.15 -0.45
N GLU A 225 -6.27 -6.00 -1.15
CA GLU A 225 -5.51 -7.11 -0.57
C GLU A 225 -4.01 -6.80 -0.60
N MET A 226 -3.35 -6.89 0.56
CA MET A 226 -1.89 -6.97 0.62
C MET A 226 -1.45 -8.25 1.30
N SER A 227 -0.74 -9.10 0.55
CA SER A 227 -0.27 -10.39 1.06
C SER A 227 1.25 -10.51 0.98
N ARG A 228 1.86 -11.02 2.06
CA ARG A 228 3.31 -11.30 2.14
C ARG A 228 4.20 -10.06 1.97
N VAL A 229 3.74 -8.93 2.49
CA VAL A 229 4.49 -7.67 2.50
C VAL A 229 5.59 -7.73 3.56
N ARG A 230 6.81 -7.33 3.18
CA ARG A 230 7.93 -7.19 4.12
C ARG A 230 8.49 -5.79 4.06
N VAL A 231 8.43 -5.08 5.17
CA VAL A 231 9.00 -3.73 5.32
C VAL A 231 10.09 -3.80 6.39
N SER A 232 11.33 -3.45 6.02
CA SER A 232 12.41 -3.43 7.01
C SER A 232 12.43 -2.14 7.83
N GLY A 233 11.92 -1.03 7.29
CA GLY A 233 11.68 0.23 8.01
C GLY A 233 10.28 0.33 8.60
N GLU A 234 9.67 1.51 8.45
CA GLU A 234 8.33 1.85 8.96
C GLU A 234 7.26 1.67 7.88
N LEU A 235 6.05 1.31 8.31
CA LEU A 235 4.85 1.25 7.48
C LEU A 235 3.87 2.33 7.95
N GLU A 236 3.61 3.33 7.10
CA GLU A 236 2.67 4.40 7.39
C GLU A 236 1.50 4.36 6.41
N MET A 237 0.27 4.29 6.91
CA MET A 237 -0.96 4.40 6.12
C MET A 237 -1.86 5.48 6.70
N SER A 238 -1.82 6.66 6.10
CA SER A 238 -2.57 7.83 6.56
C SER A 238 -3.66 8.23 5.56
N ARG A 239 -4.88 8.40 6.07
CA ARG A 239 -6.05 8.83 5.27
C ARG A 239 -6.31 7.91 4.07
N VAL A 240 -6.11 6.61 4.30
CA VAL A 240 -6.51 5.57 3.38
C VAL A 240 -8.01 5.32 3.56
N ARG A 241 -8.74 5.28 2.46
CA ARG A 241 -10.17 4.97 2.47
C ARG A 241 -10.45 3.84 1.50
N VAL A 242 -10.95 2.74 2.03
CA VAL A 242 -11.46 1.60 1.28
C VAL A 242 -12.98 1.59 1.48
N SER A 243 -13.76 1.51 0.40
CA SER A 243 -15.22 1.43 0.55
C SER A 243 -15.76 0.01 0.70
N GLU A 244 -14.95 -1.00 0.37
CA GLU A 244 -15.28 -2.42 0.53
C GLU A 244 -14.36 -3.05 1.61
N GLU A 245 -13.65 -4.13 1.29
CA GLU A 245 -12.82 -4.86 2.25
C GLU A 245 -11.32 -4.51 2.13
N LEU A 246 -10.62 -4.48 3.27
CA LEU A 246 -9.18 -4.27 3.34
C LEU A 246 -8.52 -5.46 4.03
N GLU A 247 -7.92 -6.38 3.29
CA GLU A 247 -7.24 -7.53 3.87
C GLU A 247 -5.72 -7.34 3.84
N LEU A 248 -5.10 -7.24 5.02
CA LEU A 248 -3.64 -7.33 5.16
C LEU A 248 -3.27 -8.68 5.76
N SER A 249 -2.59 -9.53 4.99
CA SER A 249 -2.17 -10.87 5.41
C SER A 249 -0.66 -11.09 5.32
N HIS A 250 -0.08 -11.75 6.32
CA HIS A 250 1.37 -12.06 6.36
C HIS A 250 2.28 -10.83 6.22
N VAL A 251 1.96 -9.75 6.93
CA VAL A 251 2.76 -8.52 6.94
C VAL A 251 3.85 -8.63 8.01
N TRP A 252 5.11 -8.41 7.59
CA TRP A 252 6.26 -8.32 8.49
C TRP A 252 6.84 -6.92 8.43
N VAL A 253 6.83 -6.21 9.56
CA VAL A 253 7.45 -4.90 9.70
C VAL A 253 8.47 -4.94 10.83
N SER A 254 9.73 -4.56 10.55
CA SER A 254 10.72 -4.46 11.63
C SER A 254 10.75 -3.13 12.38
N GLY A 255 10.23 -2.05 11.77
CA GLY A 255 10.00 -0.76 12.42
C GLY A 255 8.60 -0.63 13.03
N GLY A 256 8.14 0.62 13.14
CA GLY A 256 6.79 0.96 13.59
C GLY A 256 5.75 0.84 12.48
N ILE A 257 4.49 0.65 12.87
CA ILE A 257 3.34 0.69 11.99
C ILE A 257 2.39 1.79 12.47
N GLU A 258 2.05 2.75 11.61
CA GLU A 258 0.97 3.72 11.84
C GLU A 258 -0.15 3.49 10.82
N LEU A 259 -1.33 3.07 11.28
CA LEU A 259 -2.48 2.81 10.39
C LEU A 259 -3.69 3.65 10.77
N SER A 260 -4.49 3.98 9.77
CA SER A 260 -5.82 4.56 9.95
C SER A 260 -6.79 3.84 9.01
N HIS A 261 -7.91 3.32 9.54
CA HIS A 261 -8.96 2.57 8.81
C HIS A 261 -8.53 1.23 8.17
N VAL A 262 -8.29 0.16 8.96
CA VAL A 262 -7.70 -1.09 8.42
C VAL A 262 -8.21 -2.35 9.11
N TRP A 263 -8.38 -3.44 8.36
CA TRP A 263 -8.56 -4.82 8.84
C TRP A 263 -7.26 -5.64 8.67
N LEU A 264 -6.84 -6.42 9.67
CA LEU A 264 -5.53 -7.13 9.68
C LEU A 264 -5.65 -8.60 10.08
N SER A 265 -4.94 -9.49 9.37
CA SER A 265 -4.74 -10.88 9.81
C SER A 265 -3.26 -11.30 9.69
N HIS A 266 -2.75 -12.05 10.67
CA HIS A 266 -1.38 -12.58 10.66
C HIS A 266 -0.27 -11.51 10.52
N VAL A 267 -0.15 -10.62 11.50
CA VAL A 267 0.81 -9.52 11.50
C VAL A 267 1.93 -9.75 12.52
N TRP A 268 3.18 -9.52 12.10
CA TRP A 268 4.34 -9.50 12.98
C TRP A 268 5.01 -8.12 12.95
N VAL A 269 5.10 -7.49 14.12
CA VAL A 269 5.75 -6.19 14.31
C VAL A 269 6.87 -6.33 15.33
N SER A 270 8.11 -6.04 14.95
CA SER A 270 9.23 -6.00 15.91
C SER A 270 9.42 -4.65 16.62
N GLY A 271 8.39 -3.79 16.59
CA GLY A 271 8.36 -2.44 17.15
C GLY A 271 7.00 -2.08 17.75
N GLU A 272 6.61 -0.81 17.67
CA GLU A 272 5.31 -0.28 18.10
C GLU A 272 4.28 -0.39 16.96
N LEU A 273 3.02 -0.69 17.31
CA LEU A 273 1.88 -0.69 16.40
C LEU A 273 0.87 0.35 16.91
N LYS A 274 0.73 1.46 16.18
CA LYS A 274 -0.22 2.53 16.51
C LYS A 274 -1.29 2.60 15.43
N MET A 275 -2.56 2.54 15.82
CA MET A 275 -3.68 2.80 14.92
C MET A 275 -4.47 3.98 15.44
N SER A 276 -4.63 5.02 14.63
CA SER A 276 -5.37 6.22 15.02
C SER A 276 -6.44 6.58 13.99
N CYS A 277 -7.57 7.12 14.47
CA CYS A 277 -8.66 7.59 13.62
C CYS A 277 -9.16 6.52 12.64
N VAL A 278 -9.62 5.37 13.14
CA VAL A 278 -10.11 4.26 12.32
C VAL A 278 -11.63 4.37 12.18
N TRP A 279 -12.19 4.38 10.96
CA TRP A 279 -13.64 4.25 10.73
C TRP A 279 -13.94 3.02 9.90
N VAL A 280 -14.76 2.11 10.44
CA VAL A 280 -15.16 0.86 9.80
C VAL A 280 -16.68 0.83 9.70
N SER A 281 -17.21 0.69 8.48
CA SER A 281 -18.65 0.57 8.23
C SER A 281 -19.22 -0.84 8.49
N GLY A 282 -18.35 -1.83 8.72
CA GLY A 282 -18.70 -3.22 9.00
C GLY A 282 -17.95 -3.77 10.22
N GLU A 283 -17.42 -4.98 10.08
CA GLU A 283 -16.64 -5.69 11.10
C GLU A 283 -15.13 -5.37 10.99
N LEU A 284 -14.42 -5.41 12.12
CA LEU A 284 -12.98 -5.22 12.22
C LEU A 284 -12.38 -6.36 13.06
N GLU A 285 -11.71 -7.32 12.43
CA GLU A 285 -11.02 -8.41 13.14
C GLU A 285 -9.49 -8.26 13.08
N LEU A 286 -8.79 -8.27 14.22
CA LEU A 286 -7.33 -8.37 14.29
C LEU A 286 -6.95 -9.75 14.82
N SER A 287 -6.55 -10.65 13.93
CA SER A 287 -6.20 -12.03 14.29
C SER A 287 -4.71 -12.33 14.15
N HIS A 288 -4.15 -13.11 15.09
CA HIS A 288 -2.74 -13.55 15.06
C HIS A 288 -1.73 -12.40 14.99
N VAL A 289 -1.89 -11.40 15.85
CA VAL A 289 -1.01 -10.21 15.91
C VAL A 289 0.08 -10.39 16.97
N TRP A 290 1.35 -10.31 16.59
CA TRP A 290 2.48 -10.25 17.55
C TRP A 290 3.18 -8.90 17.46
N VAL A 291 3.25 -8.19 18.59
CA VAL A 291 3.89 -6.88 18.76
C VAL A 291 4.93 -7.00 19.85
N SER A 292 6.20 -6.71 19.55
CA SER A 292 7.25 -6.72 20.58
C SER A 292 7.33 -5.41 21.39
N GLY A 293 6.71 -4.34 20.93
CA GLY A 293 6.59 -3.06 21.63
C GLY A 293 5.19 -2.80 22.18
N GLU A 294 4.73 -1.56 22.03
CA GLU A 294 3.40 -1.08 22.41
C GLU A 294 2.39 -1.27 21.27
N LEU A 295 1.13 -1.56 21.61
CA LEU A 295 -0.01 -1.61 20.72
C LEU A 295 -1.04 -0.56 21.17
N GLU A 296 -1.22 0.52 20.42
CA GLU A 296 -2.17 1.60 20.72
C GLU A 296 -3.25 1.65 19.63
N LEU A 297 -4.53 1.54 20.00
CA LEU A 297 -5.66 1.86 19.11
C LEU A 297 -6.41 3.07 19.67
N SER A 298 -6.36 4.21 18.97
CA SER A 298 -7.00 5.45 19.39
C SER A 298 -8.01 5.98 18.37
N HIS A 299 -9.12 6.56 18.84
CA HIS A 299 -10.17 7.15 17.98
C HIS A 299 -10.74 6.16 16.95
N VAL A 300 -11.20 5.00 17.41
CA VAL A 300 -11.75 3.94 16.57
C VAL A 300 -13.28 4.00 16.57
N TRP A 301 -13.90 4.04 15.39
CA TRP A 301 -15.34 3.94 15.16
C TRP A 301 -15.66 2.72 14.31
N VAL A 302 -16.38 1.75 14.86
CA VAL A 302 -16.82 0.53 14.17
C VAL A 302 -18.35 0.47 14.21
N SER A 303 -19.01 0.40 13.05
CA SER A 303 -20.46 0.25 13.03
C SER A 303 -20.96 -1.20 13.15
N GLY A 304 -20.09 -2.19 12.94
CA GLY A 304 -20.33 -3.60 13.21
C GLY A 304 -19.60 -4.08 14.46
N GLU A 305 -18.89 -5.20 14.33
CA GLU A 305 -18.15 -5.90 15.39
C GLU A 305 -16.65 -5.57 15.36
N LEU A 306 -15.99 -5.54 16.52
CA LEU A 306 -14.55 -5.38 16.67
C LEU A 306 -13.99 -6.59 17.43
N GLU A 307 -13.25 -7.47 16.76
CA GLU A 307 -12.64 -8.66 17.36
C GLU A 307 -11.11 -8.52 17.39
N LEU A 308 -10.47 -8.72 18.55
CA LEU A 308 -9.02 -8.95 18.64
C LEU A 308 -8.78 -10.39 19.11
N SER A 309 -8.28 -11.25 18.22
CA SER A 309 -8.08 -12.67 18.50
C SER A 309 -6.60 -13.09 18.43
N ARG A 310 -6.14 -13.83 19.44
CA ARG A 310 -4.75 -14.36 19.51
C ARG A 310 -3.67 -13.28 19.39
N VAL A 311 -3.83 -12.19 20.13
CA VAL A 311 -2.90 -11.07 20.16
C VAL A 311 -1.84 -11.28 21.26
N TRP A 312 -0.55 -11.12 20.92
CA TRP A 312 0.56 -11.10 21.88
C TRP A 312 1.30 -9.77 21.81
N VAL A 313 1.34 -9.06 22.94
CA VAL A 313 2.02 -7.77 23.11
C VAL A 313 3.04 -7.90 24.24
N SER A 314 4.32 -7.64 23.98
CA SER A 314 5.30 -7.64 25.08
C SER A 314 5.41 -6.31 25.83
N GLY A 315 4.97 -5.20 25.25
CA GLY A 315 4.81 -3.91 25.93
C GLY A 315 3.39 -3.69 26.44
N GLU A 316 2.89 -2.48 26.24
CA GLU A 316 1.56 -2.01 26.64
C GLU A 316 0.54 -2.19 25.52
N LEU A 317 -0.72 -2.45 25.88
CA LEU A 317 -1.86 -2.50 24.99
C LEU A 317 -2.88 -1.44 25.43
N GLU A 318 -3.02 -0.36 24.67
CA GLU A 318 -3.95 0.74 24.95
C GLU A 318 -5.06 0.78 23.89
N LEU A 319 -6.32 0.81 24.34
CA LEU A 319 -7.49 1.12 23.51
C LEU A 319 -8.16 2.39 24.04
N SER A 320 -8.03 3.50 23.33
CA SER A 320 -8.57 4.80 23.76
C SER A 320 -9.58 5.38 22.77
N HIS A 321 -10.66 5.99 23.26
CA HIS A 321 -11.69 6.61 22.42
C HIS A 321 -12.29 5.66 21.36
N VAL A 322 -12.65 4.44 21.78
CA VAL A 322 -13.24 3.42 20.90
C VAL A 322 -14.77 3.46 20.97
N TRP A 323 -15.44 3.42 19.83
CA TRP A 323 -16.89 3.35 19.71
C TRP A 323 -17.27 2.20 18.78
N VAL A 324 -17.99 1.22 19.31
CA VAL A 324 -18.47 0.04 18.59
C VAL A 324 -20.00 -0.01 18.68
N SER A 325 -20.71 -0.03 17.56
CA SER A 325 -22.18 -0.20 17.62
C SER A 325 -22.65 -1.64 17.72
N GLY A 326 -21.84 -2.62 17.33
CA GLY A 326 -22.06 -4.05 17.56
C GLY A 326 -21.32 -4.54 18.81
N GLU A 327 -20.57 -5.62 18.63
CA GLU A 327 -19.86 -6.36 19.68
C GLU A 327 -18.36 -6.02 19.68
N LEU A 328 -17.74 -5.98 20.86
CA LEU A 328 -16.30 -5.84 21.05
C LEU A 328 -15.78 -7.09 21.76
N GLU A 329 -15.02 -7.94 21.05
CA GLU A 329 -14.46 -9.17 21.60
C GLU A 329 -12.93 -9.11 21.66
N LEU A 330 -12.34 -9.34 22.84
CA LEU A 330 -10.91 -9.61 22.99
C LEU A 330 -10.72 -11.06 23.42
N SER A 331 -10.26 -11.91 22.50
CA SER A 331 -10.08 -13.35 22.74
C SER A 331 -8.61 -13.77 22.65
N HIS A 332 -8.14 -14.56 23.62
CA HIS A 332 -6.76 -15.07 23.64
C HIS A 332 -5.66 -13.99 23.61
N VAL A 333 -5.87 -12.87 24.31
CA VAL A 333 -4.91 -11.75 24.37
C VAL A 333 -3.91 -11.94 25.51
N TRP A 334 -2.60 -11.93 25.22
CA TRP A 334 -1.55 -11.89 26.26
C TRP A 334 -0.74 -10.60 26.17
N VAL A 335 -0.65 -9.89 27.29
CA VAL A 335 0.10 -8.65 27.45
C VAL A 335 1.10 -8.81 28.60
N SER A 336 2.39 -8.55 28.37
CA SER A 336 3.36 -8.56 29.49
C SER A 336 3.52 -7.22 30.21
N GLY A 337 3.17 -6.10 29.58
CA GLY A 337 3.03 -4.81 30.24
C GLY A 337 1.61 -4.56 30.75
N GLU A 338 1.11 -3.36 30.47
CA GLU A 338 -0.19 -2.85 30.89
C GLU A 338 -1.24 -3.02 29.80
N LEU A 339 -2.49 -3.26 30.20
CA LEU A 339 -3.66 -3.28 29.32
C LEU A 339 -4.62 -2.18 29.77
N GLU A 340 -4.76 -1.11 28.99
CA GLU A 340 -5.66 0.00 29.28
C GLU A 340 -6.80 0.06 28.25
N LEU A 341 -8.05 0.07 28.72
CA LEU A 341 -9.21 0.44 27.91
C LEU A 341 -9.81 1.73 28.48
N SER A 342 -9.65 2.85 27.75
CA SER A 342 -10.11 4.16 28.17
C SER A 342 -11.14 4.76 27.19
N HIS A 343 -12.19 5.38 27.71
CA HIS A 343 -13.22 6.04 26.88
C HIS A 343 -13.86 5.12 25.81
N VAL A 344 -14.17 3.88 26.20
CA VAL A 344 -14.79 2.88 25.30
C VAL A 344 -16.32 2.91 25.39
N TRP A 345 -17.00 2.97 24.25
CA TRP A 345 -18.45 2.86 24.12
C TRP A 345 -18.81 1.65 23.26
N VAL A 346 -19.60 0.72 23.79
CA VAL A 346 -20.10 -0.45 23.06
C VAL A 346 -21.62 -0.48 23.18
N SER A 347 -22.36 -0.44 22.06
CA SER A 347 -23.83 -0.59 22.16
C SER A 347 -24.32 -2.04 22.23
N GLY A 348 -23.56 -3.00 21.72
CA GLY A 348 -23.80 -4.43 21.90
C GLY A 348 -23.10 -4.99 23.14
N GLU A 349 -22.36 -6.08 22.93
CA GLU A 349 -21.68 -6.86 23.96
C GLU A 349 -20.18 -6.55 24.00
N LEU A 350 -19.59 -6.54 25.20
CA LEU A 350 -18.15 -6.47 25.41
C LEU A 350 -17.69 -7.77 26.05
N GLU A 351 -16.92 -8.58 25.33
CA GLU A 351 -16.38 -9.85 25.83
C GLU A 351 -14.85 -9.79 25.93
N LEU A 352 -14.32 -10.11 27.12
CA LEU A 352 -12.89 -10.38 27.32
C LEU A 352 -12.71 -11.85 27.71
N SER A 353 -12.20 -12.66 26.79
CA SER A 353 -12.05 -14.10 26.99
C SER A 353 -10.58 -14.54 26.92
N ARG A 354 -10.14 -15.30 27.93
CA ARG A 354 -8.77 -15.86 28.01
C ARG A 354 -7.66 -14.81 27.95
N VAL A 355 -7.89 -13.65 28.55
CA VAL A 355 -6.93 -12.55 28.63
C VAL A 355 -5.91 -12.80 29.75
N ARG A 356 -4.62 -12.56 29.48
CA ARG A 356 -3.54 -12.61 30.47
C ARG A 356 -2.76 -11.31 30.45
N VAL A 357 -2.70 -10.62 31.59
CA VAL A 357 -1.95 -9.38 31.76
C VAL A 357 -0.93 -9.58 32.88
N SER A 358 0.34 -9.36 32.59
CA SER A 358 1.38 -9.50 33.60
C SER A 358 1.55 -8.24 34.46
N GLY A 359 1.34 -7.06 33.88
CA GLY A 359 1.28 -5.78 34.57
C GLY A 359 -0.13 -5.44 35.04
N GLU A 360 -0.57 -4.21 34.77
CA GLU A 360 -1.83 -3.62 35.21
C GLU A 360 -2.93 -3.77 34.16
N LEU A 361 -4.17 -3.99 34.60
CA LEU A 361 -5.36 -3.95 33.77
C LEU A 361 -6.24 -2.79 34.24
N GLU A 362 -6.36 -1.75 33.42
CA GLU A 362 -7.21 -0.59 33.70
C GLU A 362 -8.39 -0.53 32.72
N LEU A 363 -9.61 -0.43 33.25
CA LEU A 363 -10.80 -0.07 32.50
C LEU A 363 -11.33 1.26 33.03
N SER A 364 -11.20 2.33 32.25
CA SER A 364 -11.64 3.67 32.63
C SER A 364 -12.68 4.21 31.64
N HIS A 365 -13.76 4.80 32.15
CA HIS A 365 -14.79 5.42 31.30
C HIS A 365 -15.42 4.49 30.25
N VAL A 366 -15.64 3.23 30.59
CA VAL A 366 -16.27 2.24 29.70
C VAL A 366 -17.80 2.25 29.84
N TRP A 367 -18.53 2.37 28.75
CA TRP A 367 -19.98 2.20 28.71
C TRP A 367 -20.38 1.08 27.74
N VAL A 368 -21.01 0.04 28.28
CA VAL A 368 -21.62 -1.04 27.51
C VAL A 368 -23.14 -0.98 27.66
N SER A 369 -23.90 -0.91 26.55
CA SER A 369 -25.36 -0.94 26.66
C SER A 369 -25.97 -2.35 26.71
N GLY A 370 -25.31 -3.34 26.13
CA GLY A 370 -25.65 -4.76 26.25
C GLY A 370 -24.95 -5.43 27.44
N GLU A 371 -24.33 -6.58 27.18
CA GLU A 371 -23.67 -7.41 28.20
C GLU A 371 -22.16 -7.15 28.28
N LEU A 372 -21.61 -7.22 29.50
CA LEU A 372 -20.17 -7.24 29.74
C LEU A 372 -19.78 -8.61 30.32
N GLU A 373 -18.99 -9.39 29.57
CA GLU A 373 -18.49 -10.70 30.00
C GLU A 373 -16.96 -10.69 30.13
N LEU A 374 -16.47 -11.02 31.33
CA LEU A 374 -15.05 -11.33 31.56
C LEU A 374 -14.92 -12.80 31.93
N SER A 375 -14.26 -13.59 31.06
CA SER A 375 -14.08 -15.02 31.25
C SER A 375 -12.60 -15.42 31.17
N LEU A 376 -12.13 -16.18 32.17
CA LEU A 376 -10.73 -16.68 32.22
C LEU A 376 -9.65 -15.59 32.16
N VAL A 377 -9.91 -14.44 32.78
CA VAL A 377 -8.96 -13.32 32.87
C VAL A 377 -7.97 -13.56 34.02
N TRP A 378 -6.67 -13.40 33.75
CA TRP A 378 -5.63 -13.44 34.77
C TRP A 378 -4.78 -12.17 34.72
N VAL A 379 -4.74 -11.45 35.84
CA VAL A 379 -3.90 -10.27 36.06
C VAL A 379 -2.90 -10.58 37.19
N SER A 380 -1.60 -10.43 36.95
CA SER A 380 -0.62 -10.57 38.05
C SER A 380 -0.31 -9.26 38.78
N GLY A 381 -0.47 -8.10 38.15
CA GLY A 381 -0.38 -6.79 38.78
C GLY A 381 -1.73 -6.32 39.32
N GLU A 382 -2.07 -5.07 39.04
CA GLU A 382 -3.26 -4.39 39.56
C GLU A 382 -4.46 -4.48 38.60
N LEU A 383 -5.67 -4.56 39.14
CA LEU A 383 -6.92 -4.41 38.39
C LEU A 383 -7.65 -3.14 38.85
N GLU A 384 -7.78 -2.18 37.95
CA GLU A 384 -8.49 -0.93 38.18
C GLU A 384 -9.74 -0.83 37.32
N LEU A 385 -10.91 -0.68 37.94
CA LEU A 385 -12.16 -0.43 37.23
C LEU A 385 -12.70 0.93 37.65
N SER A 386 -12.74 1.92 36.76
CA SER A 386 -13.24 3.25 37.08
C SER A 386 -14.29 3.73 36.10
N ARG A 387 -15.45 4.19 36.60
CA ARG A 387 -16.52 4.75 35.77
C ARG A 387 -17.06 3.79 34.69
N VAL A 388 -17.07 2.49 35.00
CA VAL A 388 -17.62 1.45 34.13
C VAL A 388 -19.13 1.37 34.31
N ARG A 389 -19.90 1.51 33.23
CA ARG A 389 -21.37 1.42 33.23
C ARG A 389 -21.85 0.34 32.29
N VAL A 390 -22.63 -0.59 32.81
CA VAL A 390 -23.29 -1.65 32.04
C VAL A 390 -24.79 -1.52 32.25
N SER A 391 -25.58 -1.38 31.18
CA SER A 391 -27.04 -1.38 31.31
C SER A 391 -27.70 -2.75 31.19
N GLY A 392 -27.03 -3.73 30.58
CA GLY A 392 -27.45 -5.12 30.55
C GLY A 392 -26.84 -5.94 31.68
N GLU A 393 -26.37 -7.15 31.37
CA GLU A 393 -25.80 -8.09 32.34
C GLU A 393 -24.28 -7.92 32.51
N LEU A 394 -23.79 -8.19 33.72
CA LEU A 394 -22.36 -8.28 34.02
C LEU A 394 -22.01 -9.70 34.47
N LYS A 395 -21.19 -10.39 33.69
CA LYS A 395 -20.75 -11.76 33.95
C LYS A 395 -19.24 -11.78 34.21
N LEU A 396 -18.85 -12.19 35.42
CA LEU A 396 -17.45 -12.38 35.79
C LEU A 396 -17.20 -13.84 36.14
N SER A 397 -16.48 -14.56 35.30
CA SER A 397 -16.17 -15.97 35.50
C SER A 397 -14.67 -16.25 35.50
N ARG A 398 -14.18 -16.82 36.61
CA ARG A 398 -12.78 -17.26 36.76
C ARG A 398 -11.76 -16.13 36.55
N VAL A 399 -12.08 -14.93 37.03
CA VAL A 399 -11.15 -13.80 37.08
C VAL A 399 -10.21 -13.99 38.27
N ARG A 400 -8.90 -13.99 38.01
CA ARG A 400 -7.84 -14.12 39.03
C ARG A 400 -6.95 -12.90 39.03
N ILE A 401 -6.76 -12.34 40.22
CA ILE A 401 -5.91 -11.18 40.46
C ILE A 401 -4.92 -11.59 41.54
N ALA A 402 -3.61 -11.40 41.28
CA ALA A 402 -2.57 -11.64 42.27
C ALA A 402 -2.17 -10.38 43.04
N GLY A 403 -2.30 -9.20 42.42
CA GLY A 403 -2.06 -7.90 43.05
C GLY A 403 -3.32 -7.25 43.65
N SER A 404 -3.37 -5.92 43.70
CA SER A 404 -4.50 -5.14 44.19
C SER A 404 -5.68 -5.15 43.21
N SER A 405 -6.90 -4.98 43.74
CA SER A 405 -8.08 -4.69 42.93
C SER A 405 -8.85 -3.50 43.49
N SER A 406 -9.19 -2.55 42.62
CA SER A 406 -10.01 -1.37 42.92
C SER A 406 -11.29 -1.41 42.08
N VAL A 407 -12.36 -1.99 42.63
CA VAL A 407 -13.67 -2.13 41.95
C VAL A 407 -14.76 -1.33 42.70
N PRO A 408 -15.26 -0.21 42.15
CA PRO A 408 -16.28 0.61 42.79
C PRO A 408 -17.63 -0.12 42.77
N SER A 409 -18.13 -0.44 43.97
CA SER A 409 -19.35 -1.24 44.17
C SER A 409 -20.67 -0.57 43.75
N SER A 410 -20.63 0.69 43.30
CA SER A 410 -21.83 1.53 43.09
C SER A 410 -22.28 1.66 41.63
N GLU A 411 -21.53 1.12 40.65
CA GLU A 411 -21.79 1.34 39.21
C GLU A 411 -22.04 0.06 38.41
N LEU A 412 -22.01 -1.12 39.05
CA LEU A 412 -22.26 -2.43 38.44
C LEU A 412 -23.64 -2.97 38.85
N ALA A 413 -24.63 -2.94 37.95
CA ALA A 413 -25.95 -3.53 38.16
C ALA A 413 -25.99 -4.98 37.63
N GLY A 414 -26.56 -5.93 38.39
CA GLY A 414 -26.76 -7.32 37.92
C GLY A 414 -25.62 -8.32 38.21
N LEU A 415 -25.02 -8.26 39.41
CA LEU A 415 -23.81 -9.01 39.78
C LEU A 415 -24.04 -10.52 40.01
N HIS A 416 -23.37 -11.36 39.20
CA HIS A 416 -22.91 -12.70 39.57
C HIS A 416 -21.39 -12.76 39.38
N TYR A 417 -20.61 -12.90 40.47
CA TYR A 417 -19.16 -13.01 40.38
C TYR A 417 -18.56 -14.05 41.33
N GLU A 418 -17.51 -14.73 40.87
CA GLU A 418 -16.54 -15.47 41.65
C GLU A 418 -15.18 -14.78 41.45
N LEU A 419 -14.89 -13.77 42.28
CA LEU A 419 -13.57 -13.13 42.33
C LEU A 419 -12.69 -13.97 43.26
N ILE A 420 -11.61 -14.51 42.71
CA ILE A 420 -10.60 -15.22 43.50
C ILE A 420 -9.43 -14.26 43.69
N ASP A 421 -9.48 -13.51 44.79
CA ASP A 421 -8.39 -12.66 45.25
C ASP A 421 -7.33 -13.55 45.92
N CYS A 422 -6.23 -13.81 45.21
CA CYS A 422 -5.14 -14.64 45.72
C CYS A 422 -4.10 -13.74 46.39
N GLN A 423 -4.44 -13.17 47.55
CA GLN A 423 -3.42 -12.54 48.40
C GLN A 423 -2.46 -13.62 48.93
N THR A 424 -1.25 -13.67 48.40
CA THR A 424 -0.14 -14.46 48.95
C THR A 424 1.08 -13.62 49.20
#